data_AF-A0AA95K9J0-F1
#
_entry.id   AF-A0AA95K9J0-F1
#
_cell.length_a   1.000
_cell.length_b   1.000
_cell.length_c   1.000
_cell.angle_alpha   90.00
_cell.angle_beta   90.00
_cell.angle_gamma   90.00
#
_symmetry.space_group_name_H-M   'P 1'
#
loop_
_entity.id
_entity.type
_entity.pdbx_description
1 polymer ?
#
loop_
_entity_poly.entity_id
_entity_poly.type
_entity_poly.pdbx_seq_one_letter_code
_entity_poly.pdbx_strand_id
1 'polypeptide(L)'
;MTSPAVSTATNAVTERGRQEAKHYDAVLLASFGGPEGQDDVIPFLRNVTRGRGIPDERLEEVSHHYRAFGGISPINQQNRELKAAIEAELARRDIELPVLWGNRNWDPYIAPVLQDAYDAGHRRLLMLTTSIYSCYSSCRQYREDIGVALTETGLDGKLQVDKIRQYFDHPGVVQPFLEGTSAGLEEIRGKLAAAGESDPDSKIRVLFATHSIPTRDAEAAGRSEDEPREFAEGSAYAAQHLANAKAIMDVVAPHVAWDLVYQSRSGAPHIPWLEPDINDHLEEIAPDGVRGVVIVPLGFVSDHMEVAWDLDTEALETCKNLGIEATRVPTPGTHAAFVSGLVDLICERTVENNIAERPHVTDLGPWYDVCRPNCCENFRGAKPAISEVGTTVGIGHDAYPAAEAAK
;
A
#
# COMPACT_ATOMS: atom_id res chain seq x y z
N MET A 1 -6.81 -16.74 -18.37
CA MET A 1 -6.34 -15.40 -18.73
C MET A 1 -4.83 -15.44 -18.85
N THR A 2 -4.25 -14.73 -19.81
CA THR A 2 -2.79 -14.59 -19.93
C THR A 2 -2.27 -13.71 -18.80
N SER A 3 -1.29 -14.17 -18.02
CA SER A 3 -0.63 -13.32 -17.01
C SER A 3 0.09 -12.13 -17.67
N PRO A 4 0.28 -11.00 -16.98
CA PRO A 4 1.07 -9.88 -17.49
C PRO A 4 2.49 -10.35 -17.78
N ALA A 5 3.16 -9.67 -18.71
CA ALA A 5 4.57 -9.93 -18.98
C ALA A 5 5.39 -9.63 -17.71
N VAL A 6 6.01 -10.66 -17.15
CA VAL A 6 6.88 -10.52 -15.97
C VAL A 6 8.31 -10.27 -16.45
N SER A 7 8.90 -9.18 -15.96
CA SER A 7 10.31 -8.84 -16.16
C SER A 7 11.10 -9.12 -14.89
N THR A 8 12.35 -9.50 -15.06
CA THR A 8 13.38 -9.63 -14.00
C THR A 8 14.55 -8.66 -14.23
N ALA A 9 14.43 -7.78 -15.23
CA ALA A 9 15.43 -6.77 -15.54
C ALA A 9 15.55 -5.76 -14.39
N THR A 10 16.78 -5.45 -13.98
CA THR A 10 17.02 -4.35 -13.05
C THR A 10 16.95 -3.01 -13.78
N ASN A 11 16.49 -1.98 -13.08
CA ASN A 11 16.65 -0.61 -13.52
C ASN A 11 17.72 0.08 -12.65
N ALA A 12 18.18 1.27 -13.08
CA ALA A 12 19.22 2.01 -12.35
C ALA A 12 18.84 2.31 -10.88
N VAL A 13 17.54 2.42 -10.59
CA VAL A 13 17.00 2.70 -9.26
C VAL A 13 17.16 1.48 -8.36
N THR A 14 16.86 0.29 -8.88
CA THR A 14 17.12 -0.98 -8.19
C THR A 14 18.61 -1.13 -7.93
N GLU A 15 19.46 -0.93 -8.94
CA GLU A 15 20.90 -1.20 -8.84
C GLU A 15 21.58 -0.36 -7.76
N ARG A 16 21.21 0.92 -7.64
CA ARG A 16 21.79 1.84 -6.67
C ARG A 16 21.22 1.73 -5.26
N GLY A 17 20.11 1.01 -5.08
CA GLY A 17 19.39 0.95 -3.81
C GLY A 17 19.10 -0.46 -3.33
N ARG A 18 19.52 -1.48 -4.08
CA ARG A 18 19.45 -2.89 -3.71
C ARG A 18 20.45 -3.19 -2.60
N GLN A 19 20.05 -4.05 -1.68
CA GLN A 19 20.92 -4.59 -0.65
C GLN A 19 21.25 -6.04 -0.95
N GLU A 20 22.42 -6.49 -0.51
CA GLU A 20 22.72 -7.92 -0.46
C GLU A 20 21.74 -8.63 0.48
N ALA A 21 21.49 -9.91 0.19
CA ALA A 21 20.70 -10.75 1.06
C ALA A 21 21.42 -10.94 2.41
N LYS A 22 20.65 -11.05 3.50
CA LYS A 22 21.17 -11.15 4.87
C LYS A 22 20.43 -12.24 5.63
N HIS A 23 21.04 -12.71 6.72
CA HIS A 23 20.35 -13.51 7.73
C HIS A 23 19.43 -12.59 8.55
N TYR A 24 18.16 -12.94 8.67
CA TYR A 24 17.16 -12.25 9.49
C TYR A 24 16.63 -13.21 10.57
N ASP A 25 16.38 -12.69 11.77
CA ASP A 25 15.87 -13.50 12.88
C ASP A 25 14.35 -13.64 12.87
N ALA A 26 13.65 -12.66 12.28
CA ALA A 26 12.20 -12.66 12.10
C ALA A 26 11.74 -11.62 11.06
N VAL A 27 10.52 -11.79 10.58
CA VAL A 27 9.78 -10.78 9.80
C VAL A 27 8.92 -9.96 10.74
N LEU A 28 8.89 -8.63 10.56
CA LEU A 28 7.92 -7.74 11.19
C LEU A 28 6.86 -7.34 10.17
N LEU A 29 5.65 -7.91 10.28
CA LEU A 29 4.47 -7.41 9.59
C LEU A 29 4.07 -6.07 10.22
N ALA A 30 4.35 -4.97 9.52
CA ALA A 30 4.05 -3.62 9.96
C ALA A 30 2.77 -3.11 9.27
N SER A 31 1.75 -2.78 10.05
CA SER A 31 0.46 -2.30 9.51
C SER A 31 -0.01 -1.02 10.20
N PHE A 32 -1.15 -0.50 9.74
CA PHE A 32 -1.73 0.74 10.24
C PHE A 32 -2.36 0.56 11.63
N GLY A 33 -3.06 -0.56 11.83
CA GLY A 33 -3.86 -0.83 13.03
C GLY A 33 -5.22 -0.13 13.00
N GLY A 34 -6.21 -0.68 13.70
CA GLY A 34 -7.54 -0.10 13.80
C GLY A 34 -8.25 -0.49 15.09
N PRO A 35 -9.28 0.26 15.50
CA PRO A 35 -10.02 0.02 16.74
C PRO A 35 -10.70 -1.35 16.70
N GLU A 36 -10.77 -2.03 17.85
CA GLU A 36 -11.38 -3.37 17.99
C GLU A 36 -12.66 -3.33 18.84
N GLY A 37 -13.21 -2.13 19.06
CA GLY A 37 -14.48 -1.92 19.76
C GLY A 37 -14.88 -0.45 19.85
N GLN A 38 -16.10 -0.20 20.32
CA GLN A 38 -16.66 1.17 20.42
C GLN A 38 -15.81 2.11 21.27
N ASP A 39 -15.29 1.60 22.39
CA ASP A 39 -14.49 2.38 23.33
C ASP A 39 -13.10 2.74 22.77
N ASP A 40 -12.66 2.04 21.71
CA ASP A 40 -11.37 2.24 21.06
C ASP A 40 -11.38 3.38 20.03
N VAL A 41 -12.55 3.71 19.47
CA VAL A 41 -12.67 4.59 18.30
C VAL A 41 -12.06 5.96 18.54
N ILE A 42 -12.46 6.67 19.60
CA ILE A 42 -11.96 8.02 19.90
C ILE A 42 -10.47 8.00 20.28
N PRO A 43 -9.99 7.11 21.18
CA PRO A 43 -8.56 6.95 21.43
C PRO A 43 -7.73 6.70 20.16
N PHE A 44 -8.21 5.82 19.28
CA PHE A 44 -7.58 5.51 18.00
C PHE A 44 -7.48 6.75 17.11
N LEU A 45 -8.59 7.46 16.91
CA LEU A 45 -8.63 8.67 16.08
C LEU A 45 -7.71 9.78 16.63
N ARG A 46 -7.60 9.92 17.95
CA ARG A 46 -6.64 10.84 18.59
C ARG A 46 -5.20 10.44 18.31
N ASN A 47 -4.90 9.14 18.24
CA ASN A 47 -3.56 8.67 17.91
C ASN A 47 -3.22 8.93 16.43
N VAL A 48 -4.13 8.61 15.51
CA VAL A 48 -3.98 8.88 14.06
C VAL A 48 -3.79 10.37 13.77
N THR A 49 -4.50 11.22 14.52
CA THR A 49 -4.46 12.68 14.34
C THR A 49 -3.46 13.39 15.27
N ARG A 50 -2.62 12.64 16.01
CA ARG A 50 -1.65 13.20 16.95
C ARG A 50 -0.74 14.22 16.27
N GLY A 51 -0.67 15.42 16.86
CA GLY A 51 0.14 16.53 16.33
C GLY A 51 -0.45 17.25 15.11
N ARG A 52 -1.67 16.89 14.66
CA ARG A 52 -2.36 17.57 13.55
C ARG A 52 -3.35 18.65 14.00
N GLY A 53 -3.61 18.76 15.30
CA GLY A 53 -4.51 19.78 15.86
C GLY A 53 -5.97 19.63 15.41
N ILE A 54 -6.42 18.40 15.14
CA ILE A 54 -7.81 18.13 14.74
C ILE A 54 -8.70 18.29 15.97
N PRO A 55 -9.76 19.14 15.92
CA PRO A 55 -10.69 19.31 17.03
C PRO A 55 -11.47 18.02 17.34
N ASP A 56 -11.78 17.79 18.62
CA ASP A 56 -12.54 16.62 19.08
C ASP A 56 -13.92 16.51 18.37
N GLU A 57 -14.57 17.63 18.05
CA GLU A 57 -15.83 17.64 17.29
C GLU A 57 -15.69 16.96 15.91
N ARG A 58 -14.58 17.20 15.21
CA ARG A 58 -14.30 16.55 13.92
C ARG A 58 -13.96 15.07 14.10
N LEU A 59 -13.35 14.68 15.23
CA LEU A 59 -13.12 13.27 15.54
C LEU A 59 -14.44 12.54 15.81
N GLU A 60 -15.38 13.20 16.50
CA GLU A 60 -16.73 12.65 16.71
C GLU A 60 -17.47 12.48 15.38
N GLU A 61 -17.40 13.44 14.46
CA GLU A 61 -17.97 13.30 13.11
C GLU A 61 -17.45 12.03 12.40
N VAL A 62 -16.13 11.84 12.36
CA VAL A 62 -15.50 10.66 11.74
C VAL A 62 -15.82 9.37 12.50
N SER A 63 -16.02 9.45 13.82
CA SER A 63 -16.36 8.29 14.64
C SER A 63 -17.67 7.62 14.24
N HIS A 64 -18.60 8.36 13.62
CA HIS A 64 -19.88 7.81 13.18
C HIS A 64 -19.70 6.68 12.17
N HIS A 65 -18.69 6.76 11.30
CA HIS A 65 -18.38 5.71 10.33
C HIS A 65 -18.01 4.43 11.08
N TYR A 66 -17.04 4.49 12.01
CA TYR A 66 -16.65 3.34 12.82
C TYR A 66 -17.81 2.80 13.69
N ARG A 67 -18.61 3.69 14.30
CA ARG A 67 -19.74 3.31 15.15
C ARG A 67 -20.80 2.52 14.40
N ALA A 68 -21.05 2.85 13.12
CA ALA A 68 -21.96 2.10 12.24
C ALA A 68 -21.52 0.65 12.03
N PHE A 69 -20.22 0.37 12.15
CA PHE A 69 -19.61 -0.97 12.07
C PHE A 69 -19.27 -1.56 13.45
N GLY A 70 -20.00 -1.17 14.49
CA GLY A 70 -19.76 -1.71 15.84
C GLY A 70 -18.47 -1.21 16.50
N GLY A 71 -17.84 -0.18 15.96
CA GLY A 71 -16.57 0.37 16.45
C GLY A 71 -15.35 -0.44 16.02
N ILE A 72 -15.52 -1.46 15.17
CA ILE A 72 -14.47 -2.40 14.78
C ILE A 72 -14.01 -2.08 13.36
N SER A 73 -12.72 -1.81 13.20
CA SER A 73 -12.08 -1.82 11.89
C SER A 73 -11.64 -3.24 11.53
N PRO A 74 -11.93 -3.75 10.33
CA PRO A 74 -11.60 -5.13 9.97
C PRO A 74 -10.08 -5.36 9.81
N ILE A 75 -9.27 -4.30 9.75
CA ILE A 75 -7.84 -4.37 9.46
C ILE A 75 -7.05 -5.22 10.47
N ASN A 76 -7.39 -5.17 11.76
CA ASN A 76 -6.67 -5.96 12.77
C ASN A 76 -6.93 -7.46 12.61
N GLN A 77 -8.18 -7.85 12.37
CA GLN A 77 -8.52 -9.24 12.10
C GLN A 77 -7.88 -9.73 10.79
N GLN A 78 -7.92 -8.92 9.73
CA GLN A 78 -7.24 -9.25 8.47
C GLN A 78 -5.73 -9.34 8.61
N ASN A 79 -5.10 -8.54 9.46
CA ASN A 79 -3.67 -8.68 9.75
C ASN A 79 -3.33 -9.99 10.47
N ARG A 80 -4.19 -10.46 11.39
CA ARG A 80 -4.03 -11.78 12.02
C ARG A 80 -4.14 -12.91 11.00
N GLU A 81 -5.08 -12.79 10.06
CA GLU A 81 -5.27 -13.76 8.98
C GLU A 81 -4.11 -13.74 7.97
N LEU A 82 -3.66 -12.56 7.57
CA LEU A 82 -2.51 -12.39 6.68
C LEU A 82 -1.24 -12.93 7.32
N LYS A 83 -1.01 -12.63 8.61
CA LYS A 83 0.09 -13.21 9.39
C LYS A 83 0.05 -14.73 9.35
N ALA A 84 -1.09 -15.34 9.66
CA ALA A 84 -1.24 -16.80 9.67
C ALA A 84 -1.03 -17.40 8.26
N ALA A 85 -1.48 -16.71 7.20
CA ALA A 85 -1.26 -17.15 5.83
C ALA A 85 0.22 -17.09 5.43
N ILE A 86 0.93 -16.02 5.81
CA ILE A 86 2.39 -15.91 5.59
C ILE A 86 3.12 -17.02 6.35
N GLU A 87 2.76 -17.28 7.62
CA GLU A 87 3.35 -18.36 8.42
C GLU A 87 3.13 -19.74 7.78
N ALA A 88 1.92 -19.99 7.26
CA ALA A 88 1.61 -21.23 6.54
C ALA A 88 2.41 -21.37 5.25
N GLU A 89 2.59 -20.27 4.49
CA GLU A 89 3.36 -20.28 3.24
C GLU A 89 4.87 -20.44 3.50
N LEU A 90 5.41 -19.81 4.54
CA LEU A 90 6.80 -20.03 4.99
C LEU A 90 7.02 -21.50 5.38
N ALA A 91 6.11 -22.08 6.17
CA ALA A 91 6.18 -23.48 6.56
C ALA A 91 6.08 -24.42 5.35
N ARG A 92 5.21 -24.12 4.37
CA ARG A 92 5.09 -24.88 3.11
C ARG A 92 6.37 -24.89 2.29
N ARG A 93 7.23 -23.87 2.45
CA ARG A 93 8.52 -23.71 1.77
C ARG A 93 9.71 -24.14 2.62
N ASP A 94 9.48 -24.73 3.79
CA ASP A 94 10.53 -25.11 4.75
C ASP A 94 11.42 -23.92 5.17
N ILE A 95 10.83 -22.72 5.28
CA ILE A 95 11.54 -21.50 5.73
C ILE A 95 11.21 -21.26 7.21
N GLU A 96 12.21 -21.44 8.08
CA GLU A 96 12.09 -21.17 9.52
C GLU A 96 12.34 -19.69 9.83
N LEU A 97 11.31 -18.86 9.62
CA LEU A 97 11.37 -17.44 9.93
C LEU A 97 10.10 -16.98 10.67
N PRO A 98 10.17 -16.65 11.96
CA PRO A 98 9.03 -16.17 12.73
C PRO A 98 8.42 -14.91 12.12
N VAL A 99 7.09 -14.80 12.17
CA VAL A 99 6.37 -13.58 11.78
C VAL A 99 5.87 -12.88 13.02
N LEU A 100 6.35 -11.66 13.26
CA LEU A 100 5.88 -10.73 14.27
C LEU A 100 4.87 -9.77 13.64
N TRP A 101 3.99 -9.16 14.43
CA TRP A 101 3.04 -8.15 13.94
C TRP A 101 3.02 -6.94 14.87
N GLY A 102 3.15 -5.75 14.29
CA GLY A 102 3.07 -4.48 14.98
C GLY A 102 2.36 -3.42 14.14
N ASN A 103 1.60 -2.58 14.82
CA ASN A 103 0.76 -1.55 14.25
C ASN A 103 1.28 -0.16 14.63
N ARG A 104 1.02 0.80 13.74
CA ARG A 104 1.40 2.21 13.95
C ARG A 104 0.45 2.95 14.87
N ASN A 105 -0.86 2.70 14.71
CA ASN A 105 -1.90 3.54 15.31
C ASN A 105 -2.77 2.84 16.34
N TRP A 106 -2.68 1.51 16.48
CA TRP A 106 -3.43 0.74 17.47
C TRP A 106 -2.64 -0.47 17.96
N ASP A 107 -3.15 -1.20 18.94
CA ASP A 107 -2.51 -2.43 19.42
C ASP A 107 -2.51 -3.57 18.38
N PRO A 108 -1.51 -4.47 18.41
CA PRO A 108 -0.26 -4.36 19.17
C PRO A 108 0.66 -3.29 18.57
N TYR A 109 1.13 -2.34 19.37
CA TYR A 109 1.99 -1.26 18.86
C TYR A 109 3.40 -1.75 18.47
N ILE A 110 3.99 -1.10 17.46
CA ILE A 110 5.36 -1.38 17.00
C ILE A 110 6.39 -1.37 18.14
N ALA A 111 6.40 -0.34 19.01
CA ALA A 111 7.43 -0.19 20.03
C ALA A 111 7.48 -1.36 21.04
N PRO A 112 6.37 -1.78 21.66
CA PRO A 112 6.32 -3.01 22.46
C PRO A 112 6.80 -4.25 21.70
N VAL A 113 6.38 -4.42 20.44
CA VAL A 113 6.76 -5.59 19.63
C VAL A 113 8.27 -5.64 19.37
N LEU A 114 8.92 -4.49 19.12
CA LEU A 114 10.37 -4.43 18.97
C LEU A 114 11.10 -4.76 20.28
N GLN A 115 10.57 -4.31 21.42
CA GLN A 115 11.13 -4.61 22.74
C GLN A 115 11.04 -6.12 23.04
N ASP A 116 9.86 -6.72 22.88
CA ASP A 116 9.64 -8.15 23.08
C ASP A 116 10.54 -8.99 22.16
N ALA A 117 10.69 -8.59 20.89
CA ALA A 117 11.57 -9.25 19.94
C ALA A 117 13.05 -9.20 20.39
N TYR A 118 13.51 -8.04 20.85
CA TYR A 118 14.87 -7.87 21.33
C TYR A 118 15.15 -8.70 22.59
N ASP A 119 14.21 -8.72 23.53
CA ASP A 119 14.28 -9.49 24.77
C ASP A 119 14.23 -11.01 24.51
N ALA A 120 13.55 -11.44 23.44
CA ALA A 120 13.58 -12.82 22.93
C ALA A 120 14.90 -13.17 22.21
N GLY A 121 15.81 -12.23 22.03
CA GLY A 121 17.13 -12.45 21.44
C GLY A 121 17.27 -12.07 19.96
N HIS A 122 16.22 -11.56 19.32
CA HIS A 122 16.30 -11.10 17.93
C HIS A 122 17.17 -9.83 17.82
N ARG A 123 17.95 -9.72 16.74
CA ARG A 123 18.89 -8.62 16.47
C ARG A 123 18.74 -8.03 15.08
N ARG A 124 18.20 -8.79 14.11
CA ARG A 124 17.88 -8.29 12.77
C ARG A 124 16.48 -8.70 12.34
N LEU A 125 15.62 -7.72 12.12
CA LEU A 125 14.25 -7.92 11.63
C LEU A 125 14.13 -7.43 10.18
N LEU A 126 13.29 -8.12 9.40
CA LEU A 126 12.88 -7.66 8.07
C LEU A 126 11.43 -7.15 8.12
N MET A 127 11.24 -5.85 7.91
CA MET A 127 9.93 -5.23 7.88
C MET A 127 9.22 -5.49 6.55
N LEU A 128 8.02 -6.06 6.66
CA LEU A 128 7.02 -6.24 5.62
C LEU A 128 5.86 -5.27 5.90
N THR A 129 5.70 -4.22 5.08
CA THR A 129 4.61 -3.25 5.27
C THR A 129 3.33 -3.72 4.57
N THR A 130 2.15 -3.49 5.14
CA THR A 130 0.85 -3.70 4.44
C THR A 130 0.47 -2.54 3.52
N SER A 131 1.44 -1.76 3.06
CA SER A 131 1.27 -0.66 2.12
C SER A 131 2.36 -0.76 1.06
N ILE A 132 1.97 -0.62 -0.21
CA ILE A 132 2.74 -1.13 -1.35
C ILE A 132 3.29 -0.03 -2.27
N TYR A 133 2.86 1.22 -2.03
CA TYR A 133 3.16 2.38 -2.85
C TYR A 133 4.15 3.35 -2.19
N SER A 134 4.86 4.09 -3.02
CA SER A 134 5.80 5.13 -2.62
C SER A 134 5.08 6.45 -2.34
N CYS A 135 4.89 6.79 -1.07
CA CYS A 135 4.59 8.17 -0.60
C CYS A 135 4.98 8.31 0.88
N TYR A 136 4.75 9.48 1.49
CA TYR A 136 5.08 9.69 2.90
C TYR A 136 4.35 8.68 3.80
N SER A 137 3.01 8.67 3.78
CA SER A 137 2.16 7.86 4.66
C SER A 137 2.31 6.34 4.45
N SER A 138 2.68 5.92 3.24
CA SER A 138 2.79 4.51 2.81
C SER A 138 4.20 3.93 2.93
N CYS A 139 5.25 4.77 2.86
CA CYS A 139 6.64 4.32 2.86
C CYS A 139 7.46 4.97 3.96
N ARG A 140 7.70 6.29 3.87
CA ARG A 140 8.62 6.99 4.78
C ARG A 140 8.13 6.95 6.21
N GLN A 141 6.84 7.16 6.44
CA GLN A 141 6.27 7.20 7.78
C GLN A 141 6.39 5.86 8.52
N TYR A 142 6.25 4.72 7.83
CA TYR A 142 6.53 3.41 8.44
C TYR A 142 7.98 3.30 8.91
N ARG A 143 8.95 3.75 8.09
CA ARG A 143 10.38 3.76 8.46
C ARG A 143 10.67 4.73 9.60
N GLU A 144 9.99 5.89 9.61
CA GLU A 144 10.10 6.88 10.69
C GLU A 144 9.53 6.35 12.00
N ASP A 145 8.38 5.69 11.96
CA ASP A 145 7.74 5.14 13.16
C ASP A 145 8.61 4.01 13.77
N ILE A 146 9.30 3.20 12.93
CA ILE A 146 10.30 2.25 13.41
C ILE A 146 11.53 2.96 13.99
N GLY A 147 12.06 3.98 13.30
CA GLY A 147 13.23 4.73 13.78
C GLY A 147 12.97 5.41 15.13
N VAL A 148 11.81 6.05 15.27
CA VAL A 148 11.34 6.63 16.54
C VAL A 148 11.22 5.55 17.60
N ALA A 149 10.59 4.41 17.30
CA ALA A 149 10.43 3.31 18.25
C ALA A 149 11.80 2.77 18.74
N LEU A 150 12.80 2.64 17.85
CA LEU A 150 14.15 2.23 18.22
C LEU A 150 14.82 3.23 19.17
N THR A 151 14.66 4.54 18.92
CA THR A 151 15.18 5.57 19.82
C THR A 151 14.47 5.56 21.18
N GLU A 152 13.14 5.53 21.20
CA GLU A 152 12.33 5.61 22.43
C GLU A 152 12.51 4.39 23.35
N THR A 153 12.71 3.20 22.76
CA THR A 153 12.97 1.95 23.51
C THR A 153 14.45 1.78 23.90
N GLY A 154 15.34 2.66 23.42
CA GLY A 154 16.79 2.53 23.65
C GLY A 154 17.41 1.33 22.91
N LEU A 155 16.78 0.88 21.83
CA LEU A 155 17.24 -0.21 20.95
C LEU A 155 18.06 0.29 19.76
N ASP A 156 18.18 1.61 19.59
CA ASP A 156 19.12 2.21 18.64
C ASP A 156 20.56 1.69 18.86
N GLY A 157 21.24 1.31 17.77
CA GLY A 157 22.52 0.62 17.81
C GLY A 157 22.51 -0.83 18.32
N LYS A 158 21.33 -1.39 18.67
CA LYS A 158 21.20 -2.75 19.24
C LYS A 158 20.29 -3.68 18.43
N LEU A 159 19.26 -3.13 17.78
CA LEU A 159 18.33 -3.85 16.93
C LEU A 159 18.36 -3.23 15.53
N GLN A 160 18.61 -4.05 14.51
CA GLN A 160 18.53 -3.64 13.11
C GLN A 160 17.16 -4.00 12.54
N VAL A 161 16.52 -3.04 11.89
CA VAL A 161 15.29 -3.29 11.13
C VAL A 161 15.52 -2.81 9.69
N ASP A 162 15.54 -3.75 8.75
CA ASP A 162 15.55 -3.43 7.33
C ASP A 162 14.11 -3.49 6.80
N LYS A 163 13.87 -3.01 5.57
CA LYS A 163 12.57 -3.16 4.88
C LYS A 163 12.70 -4.01 3.62
N ILE A 164 11.60 -4.62 3.18
CA ILE A 164 11.46 -5.03 1.78
C ILE A 164 11.28 -3.81 0.85
N ARG A 165 11.49 -4.01 -0.47
CA ARG A 165 11.20 -2.96 -1.46
C ARG A 165 9.72 -2.62 -1.51
N GLN A 166 9.38 -1.46 -2.07
CA GLN A 166 7.99 -1.22 -2.50
C GLN A 166 7.63 -2.18 -3.62
N TYR A 167 6.42 -2.72 -3.55
CA TYR A 167 6.06 -3.95 -4.25
C TYR A 167 4.71 -3.88 -4.98
N PHE A 168 4.25 -2.65 -5.28
CA PHE A 168 3.05 -2.37 -6.07
C PHE A 168 2.94 -3.22 -7.36
N ASP A 169 4.07 -3.52 -8.00
CA ASP A 169 4.12 -4.24 -9.27
C ASP A 169 4.65 -5.68 -9.18
N HIS A 170 4.75 -6.24 -7.97
CA HIS A 170 5.12 -7.65 -7.84
C HIS A 170 4.01 -8.53 -8.43
N PRO A 171 4.30 -9.57 -9.25
CA PRO A 171 3.26 -10.37 -9.90
C PRO A 171 2.24 -10.97 -8.94
N GLY A 172 2.68 -11.42 -7.77
CA GLY A 172 1.79 -11.94 -6.73
C GLY A 172 0.78 -10.91 -6.20
N VAL A 173 1.11 -9.61 -6.24
CA VAL A 173 0.22 -8.52 -5.83
C VAL A 173 -0.75 -8.12 -6.93
N VAL A 174 -0.31 -8.17 -8.19
CA VAL A 174 -1.15 -7.81 -9.34
C VAL A 174 -2.14 -8.93 -9.69
N GLN A 175 -1.80 -10.19 -9.41
CA GLN A 175 -2.64 -11.34 -9.74
C GLN A 175 -4.08 -11.28 -9.14
N PRO A 176 -4.30 -11.00 -7.84
CA PRO A 176 -5.64 -10.83 -7.30
C PRO A 176 -6.45 -9.73 -8.00
N PHE A 177 -5.81 -8.61 -8.35
CA PHE A 177 -6.49 -7.52 -9.04
C PHE A 177 -6.86 -7.87 -10.48
N LEU A 178 -6.04 -8.68 -11.18
CA LEU A 178 -6.37 -9.20 -12.50
C LEU A 178 -7.63 -10.07 -12.46
N GLU A 179 -7.65 -11.05 -11.53
CA GLU A 179 -8.78 -11.97 -11.37
C GLU A 179 -10.04 -11.22 -10.96
N GLY A 180 -9.93 -10.34 -9.97
CA GLY A 180 -11.03 -9.55 -9.47
C GLY A 180 -11.60 -8.57 -10.49
N THR A 181 -10.74 -7.85 -11.22
CA THR A 181 -11.18 -6.91 -12.27
C THR A 181 -11.85 -7.65 -13.42
N SER A 182 -11.34 -8.82 -13.81
CA SER A 182 -11.98 -9.62 -14.86
C SER A 182 -13.35 -10.13 -14.42
N ALA A 183 -13.47 -10.63 -13.19
CA ALA A 183 -14.75 -11.09 -12.64
C ALA A 183 -15.76 -9.93 -12.53
N GLY A 184 -15.33 -8.75 -12.07
CA GLY A 184 -16.17 -7.56 -12.00
C GLY A 184 -16.66 -7.10 -13.38
N LEU A 185 -15.79 -7.15 -14.39
CA LEU A 185 -16.19 -6.84 -15.77
C LEU A 185 -17.19 -7.86 -16.33
N GLU A 186 -16.98 -9.16 -16.08
CA GLU A 186 -17.94 -10.20 -16.47
C GLU A 186 -19.32 -9.98 -15.82
N GLU A 187 -19.35 -9.62 -14.54
CA GLU A 187 -20.58 -9.31 -13.81
C GLU A 187 -21.32 -8.11 -14.44
N ILE A 188 -20.63 -6.98 -14.64
CA ILE A 188 -21.22 -5.77 -15.18
C ILE A 188 -21.67 -5.96 -16.63
N ARG A 189 -20.88 -6.64 -17.47
CA ARG A 189 -21.29 -7.02 -18.82
C ARG A 189 -22.58 -7.84 -18.80
N GLY A 190 -22.70 -8.79 -17.88
CA GLY A 190 -23.91 -9.58 -17.69
C GLY A 190 -25.12 -8.74 -17.33
N LYS A 191 -24.98 -7.80 -16.38
CA LYS A 191 -26.03 -6.85 -15.98
C LYS A 191 -26.47 -5.95 -17.14
N LEU A 192 -25.53 -5.37 -17.88
CA LEU A 192 -25.82 -4.51 -19.03
C LEU A 192 -26.48 -5.27 -20.19
N ALA A 193 -26.01 -6.50 -20.48
CA ALA A 193 -26.63 -7.34 -21.49
C ALA A 193 -28.08 -7.72 -21.12
N ALA A 194 -28.34 -8.02 -19.84
CA ALA A 194 -29.70 -8.27 -19.34
C ALA A 194 -30.59 -7.03 -19.43
N ALA A 195 -30.02 -5.83 -19.31
CA ALA A 195 -30.70 -4.55 -19.53
C ALA A 195 -30.90 -4.19 -21.02
N GLY A 196 -30.40 -5.01 -21.94
CA GLY A 196 -30.58 -4.82 -23.39
C GLY A 196 -29.57 -3.86 -24.04
N GLU A 197 -28.47 -3.53 -23.36
CA GLU A 197 -27.42 -2.69 -23.95
C GLU A 197 -26.64 -3.48 -25.01
N SER A 198 -26.58 -2.93 -26.22
CA SER A 198 -25.68 -3.39 -27.27
C SER A 198 -24.29 -2.79 -27.05
N ASP A 199 -23.24 -3.63 -27.14
CA ASP A 199 -21.85 -3.22 -26.92
C ASP A 199 -21.57 -2.71 -25.49
N PRO A 200 -21.59 -3.59 -24.46
CA PRO A 200 -21.41 -3.17 -23.07
C PRO A 200 -20.04 -2.54 -22.80
N ASP A 201 -18.99 -2.94 -23.53
CA ASP A 201 -17.62 -2.46 -23.26
C ASP A 201 -17.45 -0.96 -23.51
N SER A 202 -18.18 -0.39 -24.49
CA SER A 202 -18.17 1.07 -24.71
C SER A 202 -18.97 1.85 -23.67
N LYS A 203 -19.74 1.16 -22.82
CA LYS A 203 -20.59 1.72 -21.75
C LYS A 203 -19.98 1.51 -20.36
N ILE A 204 -18.89 0.76 -20.26
CA ILE A 204 -18.25 0.42 -19.00
C ILE A 204 -17.06 1.36 -18.74
N ARG A 205 -16.91 1.76 -17.49
CA ARG A 205 -15.69 2.39 -16.98
C ARG A 205 -15.10 1.58 -15.82
N VAL A 206 -13.80 1.32 -15.85
CA VAL A 206 -13.08 0.78 -14.69
C VAL A 206 -12.47 1.92 -13.89
N LEU A 207 -12.80 2.04 -12.60
CA LEU A 207 -12.28 3.07 -11.72
C LEU A 207 -11.28 2.43 -10.75
N PHE A 208 -10.00 2.72 -10.95
CA PHE A 208 -8.96 2.32 -10.00
C PHE A 208 -8.93 3.35 -8.87
N ALA A 209 -9.42 2.97 -7.70
CA ALA A 209 -9.55 3.84 -6.54
C ALA A 209 -8.34 3.70 -5.59
N THR A 210 -7.86 4.84 -5.07
CA THR A 210 -6.82 4.90 -4.06
C THR A 210 -7.02 6.07 -3.09
N HIS A 211 -6.39 6.03 -1.92
CA HIS A 211 -6.51 7.12 -0.95
C HIS A 211 -5.91 8.42 -1.52
N SER A 212 -6.66 9.53 -1.47
CA SER A 212 -6.14 10.83 -1.84
C SER A 212 -5.05 11.28 -0.85
N ILE A 213 -4.01 11.95 -1.30
CA ILE A 213 -3.01 12.57 -0.41
C ILE A 213 -2.89 14.06 -0.71
N PRO A 214 -2.44 14.89 0.26
CA PRO A 214 -2.15 16.28 -0.02
C PRO A 214 -1.21 16.40 -1.23
N THR A 215 -1.49 17.32 -2.16
CA THR A 215 -0.71 17.48 -3.40
C THR A 215 0.78 17.61 -3.11
N ARG A 216 1.13 18.33 -2.04
CA ARG A 216 2.52 18.51 -1.62
C ARG A 216 3.21 17.19 -1.20
N ASP A 217 2.49 16.28 -0.56
CA ASP A 217 3.01 14.95 -0.20
C ASP A 217 3.15 14.08 -1.46
N ALA A 218 2.25 14.23 -2.44
CA ALA A 218 2.36 13.59 -3.75
C ALA A 218 3.58 14.10 -4.54
N GLU A 219 3.82 15.41 -4.54
CA GLU A 219 4.99 16.03 -5.17
C GLU A 219 6.29 15.49 -4.56
N ALA A 220 6.34 15.26 -3.24
CA ALA A 220 7.51 14.69 -2.57
C ALA A 220 7.72 13.20 -2.84
N ALA A 221 6.69 12.49 -3.32
CA ALA A 221 6.71 11.05 -3.49
C ALA A 221 7.79 10.62 -4.51
N GLY A 222 8.75 9.81 -4.04
CA GLY A 222 9.82 9.25 -4.85
C GLY A 222 10.90 10.25 -5.30
N ARG A 223 10.83 11.53 -4.89
CA ARG A 223 11.86 12.53 -5.21
C ARG A 223 13.09 12.37 -4.36
N SER A 224 14.26 12.61 -4.95
CA SER A 224 15.53 12.77 -4.25
C SER A 224 16.39 13.78 -5.02
N GLU A 225 17.11 14.64 -4.31
CA GLU A 225 18.02 15.63 -4.93
C GLU A 225 19.14 14.95 -5.73
N ASP A 226 19.67 13.83 -5.21
CA ASP A 226 20.78 13.10 -5.81
C ASP A 226 20.35 12.13 -6.93
N GLU A 227 19.04 11.95 -7.12
CA GLU A 227 18.47 11.05 -8.13
C GLU A 227 17.13 11.60 -8.65
N PRO A 228 17.15 12.70 -9.43
CA PRO A 228 15.94 13.28 -9.98
C PRO A 228 15.30 12.31 -10.97
N ARG A 229 13.99 12.11 -10.82
CA ARG A 229 13.18 11.28 -11.72
C ARG A 229 11.95 12.05 -12.17
N GLU A 230 11.64 11.88 -13.44
CA GLU A 230 10.36 12.31 -13.99
C GLU A 230 9.36 11.17 -13.83
N PHE A 231 8.25 11.49 -13.17
CA PHE A 231 7.13 10.57 -12.97
C PHE A 231 5.93 11.12 -13.72
N ALA A 232 5.06 10.22 -14.21
CA ALA A 232 3.72 10.62 -14.63
C ALA A 232 3.06 11.41 -13.49
N GLU A 233 2.39 12.52 -13.85
CA GLU A 233 1.76 13.45 -12.91
C GLU A 233 2.73 14.06 -11.86
N GLY A 234 4.04 13.99 -12.09
CA GLY A 234 5.05 14.56 -11.20
C GLY A 234 5.18 13.87 -9.83
N SER A 235 4.57 12.68 -9.67
CA SER A 235 4.50 11.94 -8.41
C SER A 235 4.77 10.45 -8.62
N ALA A 236 5.71 9.86 -7.87
CA ALA A 236 5.87 8.40 -7.88
C ALA A 236 4.60 7.68 -7.39
N TYR A 237 3.81 8.31 -6.52
CA TYR A 237 2.57 7.72 -6.00
C TYR A 237 1.57 7.50 -7.14
N ALA A 238 1.23 8.57 -7.88
CA ALA A 238 0.31 8.49 -9.01
C ALA A 238 0.88 7.60 -10.15
N ALA A 239 2.15 7.77 -10.50
CA ALA A 239 2.78 6.99 -11.57
C ALA A 239 2.75 5.48 -11.29
N GLN A 240 2.97 5.05 -10.04
CA GLN A 240 2.88 3.63 -9.67
C GLN A 240 1.45 3.07 -9.77
N HIS A 241 0.44 3.85 -9.39
CA HIS A 241 -0.96 3.45 -9.57
C HIS A 241 -1.33 3.33 -11.05
N LEU A 242 -1.00 4.35 -11.86
CA LEU A 242 -1.25 4.36 -13.30
C LEU A 242 -0.55 3.19 -14.00
N ALA A 243 0.70 2.90 -13.65
CA ALA A 243 1.43 1.78 -14.23
C ALA A 243 0.82 0.42 -13.88
N ASN A 244 0.37 0.25 -12.63
CA ASN A 244 -0.28 -0.99 -12.18
C ASN A 244 -1.67 -1.16 -12.83
N ALA A 245 -2.49 -0.10 -12.83
CA ALA A 245 -3.78 -0.07 -13.53
C ALA A 245 -3.62 -0.42 -15.01
N LYS A 246 -2.63 0.17 -15.69
CA LYS A 246 -2.31 -0.16 -17.08
C LYS A 246 -1.93 -1.64 -17.26
N ALA A 247 -1.04 -2.18 -16.41
CA ALA A 247 -0.64 -3.59 -16.48
C ALA A 247 -1.84 -4.54 -16.30
N ILE A 248 -2.80 -4.17 -15.46
CA ILE A 248 -4.06 -4.92 -15.29
C ILE A 248 -4.92 -4.83 -16.55
N MET A 249 -5.17 -3.63 -17.06
CA MET A 249 -6.08 -3.41 -18.19
C MET A 249 -5.54 -3.95 -19.51
N ASP A 250 -4.22 -3.89 -19.75
CA ASP A 250 -3.56 -4.48 -20.92
C ASP A 250 -3.79 -6.00 -21.02
N VAL A 251 -4.07 -6.66 -19.90
CA VAL A 251 -4.38 -8.09 -19.83
C VAL A 251 -5.89 -8.35 -19.88
N VAL A 252 -6.65 -7.64 -19.05
CA VAL A 252 -8.04 -7.98 -18.77
C VAL A 252 -8.99 -7.44 -19.84
N ALA A 253 -8.82 -6.18 -20.25
CA ALA A 253 -9.72 -5.53 -21.20
C ALA A 253 -9.07 -4.29 -21.86
N PRO A 254 -8.16 -4.45 -22.84
CA PRO A 254 -7.40 -3.34 -23.44
C PRO A 254 -8.23 -2.25 -24.12
N HIS A 255 -9.52 -2.53 -24.37
CA HIS A 255 -10.44 -1.64 -25.07
C HIS A 255 -11.46 -0.97 -24.14
N VAL A 256 -11.54 -1.39 -22.88
CA VAL A 256 -12.43 -0.78 -21.89
C VAL A 256 -11.72 0.43 -21.29
N ALA A 257 -12.42 1.56 -21.23
CA ALA A 257 -11.88 2.77 -20.66
C ALA A 257 -11.69 2.63 -19.15
N TRP A 258 -10.70 3.32 -18.60
CA TRP A 258 -10.41 3.31 -17.17
C TRP A 258 -9.80 4.63 -16.71
N ASP A 259 -9.99 4.94 -15.44
CA ASP A 259 -9.45 6.15 -14.80
C ASP A 259 -8.86 5.81 -13.43
N LEU A 260 -7.84 6.57 -13.01
CA LEU A 260 -7.37 6.60 -11.63
C LEU A 260 -8.17 7.67 -10.89
N VAL A 261 -8.82 7.27 -9.79
CA VAL A 261 -9.63 8.15 -8.96
C VAL A 261 -9.18 8.05 -7.51
N TYR A 262 -9.50 9.08 -6.73
CA TYR A 262 -9.10 9.18 -5.35
C TYR A 262 -10.30 9.17 -4.40
N GLN A 263 -10.06 8.79 -3.14
CA GLN A 263 -11.08 8.75 -2.09
C GLN A 263 -10.52 9.29 -0.76
N SER A 264 -11.36 9.34 0.27
CA SER A 264 -10.93 9.55 1.67
C SER A 264 -10.22 10.90 1.93
N ARG A 265 -10.60 11.98 1.22
CA ARG A 265 -10.08 13.33 1.49
C ARG A 265 -10.50 13.80 2.89
N SER A 266 -9.55 13.89 3.81
CA SER A 266 -9.81 14.20 5.23
C SER A 266 -9.19 15.52 5.73
N GLY A 267 -8.54 16.28 4.85
CA GLY A 267 -7.88 17.54 5.19
C GLY A 267 -8.78 18.77 5.19
N ALA A 268 -8.24 19.91 5.67
CA ALA A 268 -8.94 21.19 5.61
C ALA A 268 -9.25 21.59 4.14
N PRO A 269 -10.41 22.22 3.84
CA PRO A 269 -10.83 22.49 2.46
C PRO A 269 -9.84 23.30 1.61
N HIS A 270 -9.00 24.12 2.24
CA HIS A 270 -8.01 24.97 1.56
C HIS A 270 -6.69 24.26 1.26
N ILE A 271 -6.46 23.06 1.80
CA ILE A 271 -5.30 22.24 1.43
C ILE A 271 -5.69 21.50 0.15
N PRO A 272 -4.89 21.60 -0.93
CA PRO A 272 -5.12 20.84 -2.16
C PRO A 272 -4.71 19.38 -1.97
N TRP A 273 -5.51 18.48 -2.54
CA TRP A 273 -5.34 17.03 -2.50
C TRP A 273 -5.35 16.49 -3.93
N LEU A 274 -4.97 15.23 -4.12
CA LEU A 274 -5.10 14.58 -5.42
C LEU A 274 -6.58 14.38 -5.78
N GLU A 275 -6.87 14.64 -7.04
CA GLU A 275 -8.20 14.64 -7.67
C GLU A 275 -8.13 13.82 -8.97
N PRO A 276 -9.27 13.32 -9.48
CA PRO A 276 -10.64 13.57 -9.00
C PRO A 276 -11.04 12.66 -7.81
N ASP A 277 -11.99 13.14 -7.00
CA ASP A 277 -12.72 12.27 -6.07
C ASP A 277 -13.59 11.27 -6.84
N ILE A 278 -13.74 10.05 -6.34
CA ILE A 278 -14.53 9.01 -7.02
C ILE A 278 -15.98 9.42 -7.26
N ASN A 279 -16.64 10.10 -6.32
CA ASN A 279 -18.04 10.50 -6.47
C ASN A 279 -18.17 11.65 -7.48
N ASP A 280 -17.29 12.65 -7.38
CA ASP A 280 -17.24 13.76 -8.33
C ASP A 280 -16.98 13.24 -9.76
N HIS A 281 -16.05 12.29 -9.91
CA HIS A 281 -15.75 11.66 -11.20
C HIS A 281 -16.93 10.84 -11.75
N LEU A 282 -17.64 10.10 -10.89
CA LEU A 282 -18.84 9.36 -11.28
C LEU A 282 -19.92 10.30 -11.84
N GLU A 283 -20.16 11.44 -11.18
CA GLU A 283 -21.09 12.45 -11.64
C GLU A 283 -20.64 13.10 -12.96
N GLU A 284 -19.33 13.32 -13.13
CA GLU A 284 -18.74 13.89 -14.34
C GLU A 284 -18.90 12.96 -15.56
N ILE A 285 -18.67 11.65 -15.41
CA ILE A 285 -18.67 10.71 -16.53
C ILE A 285 -20.06 10.12 -16.84
N ALA A 286 -21.04 10.22 -15.93
CA ALA A 286 -22.38 9.68 -16.16
C ALA A 286 -23.07 10.25 -17.42
N PRO A 287 -23.00 11.57 -17.71
CA PRO A 287 -23.54 12.15 -18.94
C PRO A 287 -22.92 11.62 -20.24
N ASP A 288 -21.71 11.07 -20.20
CA ASP A 288 -21.01 10.51 -21.37
C ASP A 288 -21.56 9.13 -21.80
N GLY A 289 -22.62 8.66 -21.14
CA GLY A 289 -23.29 7.41 -21.48
C GLY A 289 -22.70 6.19 -20.77
N VAL A 290 -21.90 6.39 -19.72
CA VAL A 290 -21.44 5.31 -18.84
C VAL A 290 -22.66 4.69 -18.15
N ARG A 291 -22.78 3.35 -18.22
CA ARG A 291 -23.86 2.58 -17.62
C ARG A 291 -23.38 1.48 -16.68
N GLY A 292 -22.10 1.13 -16.75
CA GLY A 292 -21.46 0.13 -15.90
C GLY A 292 -20.16 0.65 -15.31
N VAL A 293 -19.91 0.39 -14.03
CA VAL A 293 -18.68 0.74 -13.34
C VAL A 293 -18.11 -0.45 -12.58
N VAL A 294 -16.81 -0.71 -12.75
CA VAL A 294 -16.06 -1.65 -11.91
C VAL A 294 -15.10 -0.85 -11.06
N ILE A 295 -15.30 -0.87 -9.74
CA ILE A 295 -14.45 -0.16 -8.77
C ILE A 295 -13.35 -1.11 -8.30
N VAL A 296 -12.09 -0.77 -8.53
CA VAL A 296 -10.92 -1.55 -8.13
C VAL A 296 -10.17 -0.81 -7.02
N PRO A 297 -10.16 -1.29 -5.76
CA PRO A 297 -9.50 -0.62 -4.63
C PRO A 297 -7.97 -0.81 -4.69
N LEU A 298 -7.35 -0.30 -5.74
CA LEU A 298 -5.95 -0.54 -6.12
C LEU A 298 -4.96 -0.02 -5.05
N GLY A 299 -5.35 0.99 -4.28
CA GLY A 299 -4.53 1.55 -3.19
C GLY A 299 -4.30 0.64 -1.99
N PHE A 300 -5.01 -0.48 -1.88
CA PHE A 300 -5.11 -1.25 -0.63
C PHE A 300 -4.95 -2.75 -0.83
N VAL A 301 -4.31 -3.42 0.13
CA VAL A 301 -4.15 -4.89 0.15
C VAL A 301 -5.14 -5.59 1.07
N SER A 302 -5.91 -4.84 1.84
CA SER A 302 -6.86 -5.32 2.85
C SER A 302 -8.02 -4.34 2.95
N ASP A 303 -9.23 -4.81 3.19
CA ASP A 303 -10.37 -3.92 3.45
C ASP A 303 -10.16 -3.22 4.80
N HIS A 304 -10.54 -1.95 4.89
CA HIS A 304 -10.62 -1.18 6.13
C HIS A 304 -11.77 -0.18 6.03
N MET A 305 -11.97 0.62 7.09
CA MET A 305 -13.16 1.47 7.21
C MET A 305 -13.36 2.42 6.04
N GLU A 306 -12.30 3.04 5.53
CA GLU A 306 -12.39 3.96 4.39
C GLU A 306 -12.70 3.25 3.07
N VAL A 307 -12.26 1.99 2.88
CA VAL A 307 -12.65 1.19 1.72
C VAL A 307 -14.13 0.81 1.81
N ALA A 308 -14.56 0.29 2.97
CA ALA A 308 -15.93 -0.17 3.16
C ALA A 308 -16.96 0.98 3.16
N TRP A 309 -16.61 2.13 3.72
CA TRP A 309 -17.50 3.29 3.69
C TRP A 309 -17.48 3.98 2.33
N ASP A 310 -16.32 4.48 1.89
CA ASP A 310 -16.24 5.33 0.70
C ASP A 310 -16.64 4.56 -0.57
N LEU A 311 -16.27 3.28 -0.68
CA LEU A 311 -16.57 2.49 -1.87
C LEU A 311 -17.89 1.72 -1.74
N ASP A 312 -18.07 0.93 -0.69
CA ASP A 312 -19.26 0.07 -0.57
C ASP A 312 -20.52 0.81 -0.11
N THR A 313 -20.39 2.04 0.41
CA THR A 313 -21.53 2.89 0.79
C THR A 313 -21.66 4.07 -0.17
N GLU A 314 -20.72 5.01 -0.15
CA GLU A 314 -20.88 6.29 -0.85
C GLU A 314 -20.82 6.13 -2.38
N ALA A 315 -19.76 5.52 -2.92
CA ALA A 315 -19.62 5.39 -4.37
C ALA A 315 -20.70 4.49 -5.00
N LEU A 316 -21.09 3.40 -4.34
CA LEU A 316 -22.20 2.55 -4.80
C LEU A 316 -23.56 3.26 -4.70
N GLU A 317 -23.78 4.10 -3.69
CA GLU A 317 -24.98 4.95 -3.60
C GLU A 317 -25.02 5.99 -4.72
N THR A 318 -23.90 6.65 -5.01
CA THR A 318 -23.74 7.57 -6.14
C THR A 318 -24.05 6.88 -7.47
N CYS A 319 -23.48 5.69 -7.72
CA CYS A 319 -23.80 4.89 -8.90
C CYS A 319 -25.31 4.60 -9.01
N LYS A 320 -25.94 4.18 -7.90
CA LYS A 320 -27.38 3.90 -7.85
C LYS A 320 -28.22 5.15 -8.17
N ASN A 321 -27.85 6.31 -7.64
CA ASN A 321 -28.54 7.57 -7.90
C ASN A 321 -28.41 8.02 -9.36
N LEU A 322 -27.29 7.69 -10.00
CA LEU A 322 -27.01 7.96 -11.41
C LEU A 322 -27.59 6.88 -12.36
N GLY A 323 -28.13 5.78 -11.84
CA GLY A 323 -28.63 4.67 -12.65
C GLY A 323 -27.53 3.87 -13.35
N ILE A 324 -26.34 3.81 -12.73
CA ILE A 324 -25.16 3.08 -13.17
C ILE A 324 -25.10 1.74 -12.41
N GLU A 325 -24.97 0.65 -13.16
CA GLU A 325 -24.66 -0.66 -12.57
C GLU A 325 -23.22 -0.65 -12.05
N ALA A 326 -23.00 -1.05 -10.81
CA ALA A 326 -21.67 -1.02 -10.22
C ALA A 326 -21.34 -2.29 -9.42
N THR A 327 -20.06 -2.61 -9.34
CA THR A 327 -19.50 -3.65 -8.48
C THR A 327 -18.13 -3.21 -7.99
N ARG A 328 -17.79 -3.56 -6.74
CA ARG A 328 -16.45 -3.37 -6.18
C ARG A 328 -15.71 -4.69 -6.17
N VAL A 329 -14.49 -4.66 -6.68
CA VAL A 329 -13.55 -5.78 -6.64
C VAL A 329 -12.99 -5.96 -5.22
N PRO A 330 -12.83 -7.20 -4.70
CA PRO A 330 -12.21 -7.42 -3.41
C PRO A 330 -10.75 -6.95 -3.38
N THR A 331 -10.27 -6.53 -2.21
CA THR A 331 -8.84 -6.34 -1.97
C THR A 331 -8.10 -7.70 -1.92
N PRO A 332 -6.77 -7.73 -2.14
CA PRO A 332 -5.98 -8.96 -2.09
C PRO A 332 -6.17 -9.86 -0.86
N GLY A 333 -6.29 -9.27 0.34
CA GLY A 333 -6.49 -9.99 1.60
C GLY A 333 -5.48 -11.12 1.79
N THR A 334 -5.97 -12.36 1.81
CA THR A 334 -5.17 -13.60 1.96
C THR A 334 -5.08 -14.41 0.67
N HIS A 335 -5.31 -13.79 -0.49
CA HIS A 335 -5.22 -14.46 -1.79
C HIS A 335 -3.89 -15.21 -1.95
N ALA A 336 -3.94 -16.46 -2.41
CA ALA A 336 -2.77 -17.36 -2.40
C ALA A 336 -1.57 -16.79 -3.20
N ALA A 337 -1.82 -16.18 -4.36
CA ALA A 337 -0.77 -15.54 -5.16
C ALA A 337 -0.15 -14.32 -4.44
N PHE A 338 -0.94 -13.58 -3.67
CA PHE A 338 -0.48 -12.44 -2.90
C PHE A 338 0.41 -12.89 -1.74
N VAL A 339 -0.06 -13.84 -0.94
CA VAL A 339 0.71 -14.42 0.18
C VAL A 339 2.01 -15.04 -0.33
N SER A 340 1.95 -15.82 -1.42
CA SER A 340 3.14 -16.36 -2.09
C SER A 340 4.12 -15.26 -2.49
N GLY A 341 3.62 -14.15 -3.07
CA GLY A 341 4.45 -13.02 -3.46
C GLY A 341 5.04 -12.24 -2.28
N LEU A 342 4.36 -12.14 -1.14
CA LEU A 342 4.93 -11.58 0.08
C LEU A 342 6.10 -12.42 0.58
N VAL A 343 5.98 -13.75 0.52
CA VAL A 343 7.09 -14.65 0.85
C VAL A 343 8.21 -14.54 -0.18
N ASP A 344 7.92 -14.36 -1.47
CA ASP A 344 8.95 -14.08 -2.48
C ASP A 344 9.74 -12.80 -2.15
N LEU A 345 9.06 -11.73 -1.70
CA LEU A 345 9.71 -10.47 -1.28
C LEU A 345 10.58 -10.64 -0.03
N ILE A 346 10.20 -11.53 0.89
CA ILE A 346 11.05 -11.93 2.03
C ILE A 346 12.29 -12.68 1.50
N CYS A 347 12.08 -13.63 0.59
CA CYS A 347 13.15 -14.38 -0.08
C CYS A 347 14.11 -13.49 -0.89
N GLU A 348 13.67 -12.36 -1.47
CA GLU A 348 14.56 -11.40 -2.13
C GLU A 348 15.66 -10.88 -1.18
N ARG A 349 15.42 -10.96 0.15
CA ARG A 349 16.27 -10.38 1.19
C ARG A 349 16.98 -11.42 2.05
N THR A 350 16.56 -12.67 2.09
CA THR A 350 17.19 -13.71 2.92
C THR A 350 18.24 -14.52 2.13
N VAL A 351 19.32 -14.94 2.79
CA VAL A 351 20.45 -15.66 2.14
C VAL A 351 20.08 -17.10 1.82
N GLU A 352 19.41 -17.78 2.75
CA GLU A 352 19.14 -19.22 2.73
C GLU A 352 18.22 -19.64 1.57
N ASN A 353 17.31 -18.75 1.19
CA ASN A 353 16.23 -18.98 0.24
C ASN A 353 16.16 -17.87 -0.81
N ASN A 354 17.32 -17.34 -1.21
CA ASN A 354 17.39 -16.09 -1.96
C ASN A 354 16.73 -16.16 -3.35
N ILE A 355 15.80 -15.23 -3.61
CA ILE A 355 15.26 -14.99 -4.96
C ILE A 355 15.91 -13.72 -5.54
N ALA A 356 16.95 -13.91 -6.35
CA ALA A 356 17.76 -12.79 -6.85
C ALA A 356 17.11 -12.01 -8.01
N GLU A 357 16.09 -12.58 -8.67
CA GLU A 357 15.54 -12.10 -9.94
C GLU A 357 14.56 -10.92 -9.83
N ARG A 358 14.00 -10.66 -8.64
CA ARG A 358 13.11 -9.51 -8.32
C ARG A 358 12.02 -9.23 -9.39
N PRO A 359 11.06 -10.15 -9.57
CA PRO A 359 10.07 -10.02 -10.64
C PRO A 359 9.17 -8.80 -10.46
N HIS A 360 8.78 -8.18 -11.57
CA HIS A 360 7.90 -7.02 -11.64
C HIS A 360 7.15 -6.97 -12.97
N VAL A 361 6.02 -6.27 -13.01
CA VAL A 361 5.16 -6.19 -14.21
C VAL A 361 5.06 -4.79 -14.81
N THR A 362 5.80 -3.80 -14.28
CA THR A 362 5.81 -2.42 -14.78
C THR A 362 7.21 -1.90 -15.01
N ASP A 363 7.38 -0.93 -15.92
CA ASP A 363 8.69 -0.31 -16.18
C ASP A 363 9.22 0.57 -15.03
N LEU A 364 8.42 0.77 -13.96
CA LEU A 364 8.82 1.54 -12.79
C LEU A 364 9.57 0.71 -11.74
N GLY A 365 9.33 -0.59 -11.71
CA GLY A 365 10.00 -1.53 -10.81
C GLY A 365 11.21 -2.20 -11.46
N PRO A 366 11.93 -3.04 -10.68
CA PRO A 366 11.72 -3.28 -9.27
C PRO A 366 12.23 -2.10 -8.40
N TRP A 367 11.56 -1.81 -7.28
CA TRP A 367 11.94 -0.68 -6.43
C TRP A 367 13.17 -0.97 -5.55
N TYR A 368 13.79 0.07 -5.00
CA TYR A 368 14.95 -0.09 -4.10
C TYR A 368 14.57 -0.64 -2.72
N ASP A 369 15.57 -1.24 -2.07
CA ASP A 369 15.54 -1.67 -0.68
C ASP A 369 15.81 -0.52 0.29
N VAL A 370 16.66 0.42 -0.14
CA VAL A 370 17.08 1.58 0.66
C VAL A 370 16.72 2.86 -0.08
N CYS A 371 15.95 3.72 0.60
CA CYS A 371 15.58 5.04 0.09
C CYS A 371 16.78 5.99 0.10
N ARG A 372 16.80 6.92 -0.85
CA ARG A 372 17.68 8.09 -0.80
C ARG A 372 17.29 9.03 0.34
N PRO A 373 18.21 9.91 0.78
CA PRO A 373 17.88 10.94 1.74
C PRO A 373 16.72 11.76 1.23
N ASN A 374 15.82 12.12 2.15
CA ASN A 374 14.66 12.94 1.87
C ASN A 374 13.62 12.36 0.89
N CYS A 375 13.73 11.08 0.52
CA CYS A 375 12.72 10.46 -0.33
C CYS A 375 11.35 10.39 0.36
N CYS A 376 10.30 10.87 -0.30
CA CYS A 376 8.94 10.96 0.25
C CYS A 376 8.87 11.82 1.54
N GLU A 377 9.59 12.94 1.58
CA GLU A 377 9.69 13.80 2.76
C GLU A 377 8.37 14.39 3.24
N ASN A 378 8.22 14.44 4.56
CA ASN A 378 7.18 15.22 5.23
C ASN A 378 7.75 16.57 5.64
N PHE A 379 7.07 17.63 5.21
CA PHE A 379 7.50 19.01 5.42
C PHE A 379 7.26 19.55 6.84
N ARG A 380 6.75 18.72 7.76
CA ARG A 380 6.53 19.07 9.17
C ARG A 380 7.76 18.88 10.06
N GLY A 381 8.82 18.27 9.54
CA GLY A 381 10.09 18.10 10.24
C GLY A 381 10.67 16.71 10.05
N ALA A 382 12.00 16.63 10.15
CA ALA A 382 12.73 15.37 10.03
C ALA A 382 12.52 14.48 11.26
N LYS A 383 12.38 13.18 11.01
CA LYS A 383 12.35 12.13 12.02
C LYS A 383 13.41 11.07 11.70
N PRO A 384 13.92 10.34 12.71
CA PRO A 384 14.82 9.22 12.48
C PRO A 384 14.13 8.17 11.61
N ALA A 385 14.75 7.76 10.50
CA ALA A 385 14.20 6.77 9.57
C ALA A 385 15.20 5.64 9.29
N ILE A 386 14.74 4.38 9.36
CA ILE A 386 15.55 3.21 9.01
C ILE A 386 15.67 3.02 7.48
N SER A 387 16.65 2.23 7.03
CA SER A 387 16.83 1.85 5.61
C SER A 387 17.01 3.06 4.67
N GLU A 388 17.64 4.13 5.13
CA GLU A 388 17.98 5.33 4.35
C GLU A 388 19.48 5.42 4.10
N VAL A 389 19.88 5.89 2.93
CA VAL A 389 21.28 6.24 2.69
C VAL A 389 21.72 7.27 3.74
N GLY A 390 22.78 6.94 4.48
CA GLY A 390 23.32 7.82 5.53
C GLY A 390 22.54 7.82 6.85
N THR A 391 21.53 6.97 7.04
CA THR A 391 20.86 6.88 8.36
C THR A 391 21.81 6.43 9.45
N THR A 392 21.64 7.01 10.63
CA THR A 392 22.40 6.69 11.84
C THR A 392 21.58 5.90 12.86
N VAL A 393 20.35 5.53 12.53
CA VAL A 393 19.40 4.88 13.45
C VAL A 393 19.33 3.38 13.15
N GLY A 394 19.45 2.57 14.20
CA GLY A 394 19.62 1.12 14.12
C GLY A 394 21.10 0.71 14.24
N ILE A 395 21.42 -0.54 13.91
CA ILE A 395 22.83 -0.96 13.73
C ILE A 395 23.26 -0.47 12.35
N GLY A 396 24.37 0.30 12.27
CA GLY A 396 24.83 0.92 11.03
C GLY A 396 24.71 -0.03 9.83
N HIS A 397 23.93 0.38 8.82
CA HIS A 397 23.71 -0.45 7.64
C HIS A 397 25.04 -0.74 6.94
N ASP A 398 25.15 -1.93 6.34
CA ASP A 398 26.30 -2.29 5.50
C ASP A 398 26.58 -1.18 4.49
N ALA A 399 27.87 -0.97 4.19
CA ALA A 399 28.28 0.08 3.27
C ALA A 399 27.53 -0.05 1.94
N TYR A 400 26.86 1.02 1.53
CA TYR A 400 26.18 1.07 0.24
C TYR A 400 27.16 0.77 -0.89
N PRO A 401 26.73 0.05 -1.95
CA PRO A 401 27.53 -0.04 -3.16
C PRO A 401 27.89 1.38 -3.57
N ALA A 402 29.19 1.68 -3.63
CA ALA A 402 29.63 3.00 -4.07
C ALA A 402 28.99 3.26 -5.44
N ALA A 403 28.41 4.44 -5.63
CA ALA A 403 27.97 4.86 -6.95
C ALA A 403 29.20 4.81 -7.85
N GLU A 404 29.35 3.76 -8.66
CA GLU A 404 30.29 3.79 -9.75
C GLU A 404 29.87 5.00 -10.59
N ALA A 405 30.75 6.00 -10.63
CA ALA A 405 30.54 7.17 -11.46
C ALA A 405 30.27 6.68 -12.88
N ALA A 406 29.02 6.81 -13.33
CA ALA A 406 28.65 6.50 -14.69
C ALA A 406 29.62 7.24 -15.61
N LYS A 407 30.44 6.46 -16.35
CA LYS A 407 31.38 6.99 -17.33
C LYS A 407 30.69 7.37 -18.62
#